data_AF-A0A6N6P8N2-F1
#
_entry.id   AF-A0A6N6P8N2-F1
#
_cell.length_a   1.000
_cell.length_b   1.000
_cell.length_c   1.000
_cell.angle_alpha   90.00
_cell.angle_beta   90.00
_cell.angle_gamma   90.00
#
_symmetry.space_group_name_H-M   'P 1'
#
loop_
_entity.id
_entity.type
_entity.pdbx_description
1 polymer ?
#
loop_
_entity_poly.entity_id
_entity_poly.type
_entity_poly.pdbx_seq_one_letter_code
_entity_poly.pdbx_strand_id
1 'polypeptide(L)'
;MIVNLSRVLALAAMLVSTTLAQTMPDKDYRDFKGSNGKVIQAVLLDKTATDAVLMLRDGKRSTIPLGRLSEDDQAYVKGWSKDEAVFVQKCRSLAIRQLLELRGYESFEFRLQNNSIFIDGKLNGKPARFLIDTGAGTSLLHAPFATSVGLVVGPMDEKIFGVSGEAPAGWTPVPTIQLGEAVFKDRRILATDLLKDKPPGTKAREDVILGAEFMNKLDAVISYQDRRIFLRPDRSDASDVTAGKGDEGLAFRLFKTKEGKTLRGKVIAKTPTSATIELVDGKKSQMFIDSFVAEDASYLKAWSEAGAFFLQHCQSLTINELLTLRKYQSFDFERRGNHIFVEGSLNDNKVTYMIDTGADSSLLHITAAKKYGCEVGPMNQEVWGIGGKQAAGVTNIGKITMGTAVLTNRKVLATDMVRRGEPDNMDYVGLFGADFMRELDAVITYTESRIFLIQR
;
A
#
# COMPACT_ATOMS: atom_id res chain seq x y z
N MET A 1 17.26 -3.47 14.37
CA MET A 1 17.11 -4.29 13.14
C MET A 1 17.97 -3.64 12.08
N ILE A 2 19.10 -4.25 11.76
CA ILE A 2 20.14 -3.69 10.89
C ILE A 2 19.62 -3.90 9.46
N VAL A 3 19.14 -2.83 8.81
CA VAL A 3 19.10 -2.77 7.33
C VAL A 3 20.46 -3.24 6.88
N ASN A 4 20.56 -4.16 5.91
CA ASN A 4 21.84 -4.71 5.49
C ASN A 4 22.66 -3.62 4.76
N LEU A 5 23.24 -2.71 5.55
CA LEU A 5 23.92 -1.49 5.13
C LEU A 5 25.13 -1.79 4.25
N SER A 6 25.63 -3.03 4.26
CA SER A 6 26.73 -3.48 3.37
C SER A 6 26.38 -3.34 1.88
N ARG A 7 25.10 -3.49 1.48
CA ARG A 7 24.65 -3.18 0.10
C ARG A 7 24.43 -1.70 -0.14
N VAL A 8 24.10 -0.94 0.91
CA VAL A 8 23.81 0.51 0.87
C VAL A 8 25.08 1.36 0.85
N LEU A 9 26.17 0.86 1.43
CA LEU A 9 27.48 1.50 1.56
C LEU A 9 28.12 1.89 0.22
N ALA A 10 27.85 1.15 -0.86
CA ALA A 10 28.33 1.49 -2.21
C ALA A 10 27.59 2.69 -2.85
N LEU A 11 26.40 3.05 -2.34
CA LEU A 11 25.54 4.10 -2.92
C LEU A 11 25.84 5.52 -2.39
N ALA A 12 26.54 5.64 -1.27
CA ALA A 12 26.68 6.89 -0.53
C ALA A 12 27.71 7.87 -1.13
N ALA A 13 28.67 7.39 -1.91
CA ALA A 13 29.92 8.10 -2.23
C ALA A 13 29.82 9.25 -3.27
N MET A 14 28.64 9.57 -3.84
CA MET A 14 28.56 10.51 -4.99
C MET A 14 27.57 11.67 -4.87
N LEU A 15 26.97 11.96 -3.71
CA LEU A 15 25.91 12.97 -3.62
C LEU A 15 26.18 14.05 -2.56
N VAL A 16 27.17 14.89 -2.81
CA VAL A 16 27.44 16.09 -1.98
C VAL A 16 27.21 17.38 -2.78
N SER A 17 26.17 18.11 -2.40
CA SER A 17 26.24 19.52 -2.01
C SER A 17 24.83 20.07 -1.89
N THR A 18 24.38 20.27 -0.65
CA THR A 18 23.40 21.31 -0.29
C THR A 18 23.31 21.35 1.22
N THR A 19 23.72 22.47 1.80
CA THR A 19 23.47 22.82 3.19
C THR A 19 22.00 23.21 3.33
N LEU A 20 21.17 22.31 3.84
CA LEU A 20 19.84 22.67 4.34
C LEU A 20 19.92 22.81 5.86
N ALA A 21 19.67 24.03 6.35
CA ALA A 21 19.21 24.23 7.70
C ALA A 21 17.78 23.65 7.79
N GLN A 22 17.68 22.36 8.09
CA GLN A 22 16.42 21.67 8.30
C GLN A 22 16.27 21.31 9.77
N THR A 23 15.07 21.51 10.30
CA THR A 23 14.61 20.81 11.49
C THR A 23 14.77 19.30 11.24
N MET A 24 15.48 18.61 12.13
CA MET A 24 15.66 17.16 11.98
C MET A 24 14.36 16.46 12.35
N PRO A 25 13.90 15.48 11.57
CA PRO A 25 12.71 14.71 11.94
C PRO A 25 12.96 13.93 13.23
N ASP A 26 11.95 13.82 14.10
CA ASP A 26 12.07 13.22 15.44
C ASP A 26 12.74 11.83 15.45
N LYS A 27 12.52 11.05 14.40
CA LYS A 27 13.09 9.71 14.21
C LYS A 27 14.62 9.66 14.08
N ASP A 28 15.28 10.80 13.88
CA ASP A 28 16.74 10.91 13.74
C ASP A 28 17.42 11.17 15.09
N TYR A 29 16.65 11.60 16.10
CA TYR A 29 17.16 11.77 17.45
C TYR A 29 17.38 10.41 18.10
N ARG A 30 18.53 10.29 18.76
CA ARG A 30 18.85 9.17 19.65
C ARG A 30 19.33 9.68 21.00
N ASP A 31 19.29 8.80 21.97
CA ASP A 31 19.93 9.01 23.24
C ASP A 31 21.45 8.90 23.07
N PHE A 32 22.16 9.90 23.59
CA PHE A 32 23.60 9.89 23.83
C PHE A 32 23.84 9.99 25.33
N LYS A 33 24.58 9.05 25.88
CA LYS A 33 24.92 8.97 27.29
C LYS A 33 26.32 9.53 27.52
N GLY A 34 26.42 10.52 28.41
CA GLY A 34 27.67 11.05 28.90
C GLY A 34 28.38 10.06 29.84
N SER A 35 29.70 10.18 29.93
CA SER A 35 30.56 9.50 30.91
C SER A 35 30.13 9.73 32.36
N ASN A 36 29.45 10.86 32.63
CA ASN A 36 28.84 11.18 33.92
C ASN A 36 27.42 10.59 34.13
N GLY A 37 26.95 9.75 33.20
CA GLY A 37 25.62 9.13 33.26
C GLY A 37 24.47 9.99 32.73
N LYS A 38 24.68 11.27 32.41
CA LYS A 38 23.63 12.14 31.87
C LYS A 38 23.28 11.75 30.44
N VAL A 39 21.99 11.66 30.13
CA VAL A 39 21.49 11.36 28.78
C VAL A 39 21.00 12.63 28.11
N ILE A 40 21.32 12.80 26.83
CA ILE A 40 20.79 13.85 25.96
C ILE A 40 20.19 13.23 24.71
N GLN A 41 19.16 13.85 24.16
CA GLN A 41 18.64 13.49 22.84
C GLN A 41 19.21 14.40 21.77
N ALA A 42 19.87 13.79 20.78
CA ALA A 42 20.54 14.54 19.73
C ALA A 42 20.65 13.75 18.42
N VAL A 43 21.00 14.45 17.34
CA VAL A 43 21.39 13.86 16.05
C VAL A 43 22.88 14.13 15.81
N LEU A 44 23.65 13.12 15.42
CA LEU A 44 25.05 13.30 14.99
C LEU A 44 25.09 13.91 13.60
N LEU A 45 25.71 15.10 13.49
CA LEU A 45 25.84 15.87 12.25
C LEU A 45 27.18 15.67 11.56
N ASP A 46 28.23 15.54 12.36
CA ASP A 46 29.59 15.39 11.89
C ASP A 46 30.48 14.77 12.96
N LYS A 47 31.69 14.35 12.58
CA LYS A 47 32.70 13.89 13.52
C LYS A 47 34.11 14.25 13.07
N THR A 48 34.99 14.39 14.04
CA THR A 48 36.45 14.38 13.83
C THR A 48 37.02 13.10 14.47
N ALA A 49 38.34 12.95 14.46
CA ALA A 49 39.00 11.87 15.21
C ALA A 49 38.75 11.96 16.73
N THR A 50 38.42 13.14 17.25
CA THR A 50 38.34 13.44 18.69
C THR A 50 36.98 13.91 19.17
N ASP A 51 36.11 14.38 18.27
CA ASP A 51 34.87 15.07 18.63
C ASP A 51 33.66 14.60 17.82
N ALA A 52 32.48 14.66 18.45
CA ALA A 52 31.18 14.49 17.83
C ALA A 52 30.48 15.85 17.72
N VAL A 53 29.94 16.19 16.55
CA VAL A 53 29.12 17.39 16.35
C VAL A 53 27.66 16.98 16.39
N LEU A 54 26.92 17.41 17.42
CA LEU A 54 25.54 17.01 17.68
C LEU A 54 24.55 18.17 17.46
N MET A 55 23.34 17.87 16.98
CA MET A 55 22.19 18.77 17.03
C MET A 55 21.24 18.34 18.14
N LEU A 56 20.98 19.21 19.11
CA LEU A 56 20.04 18.98 20.19
C LEU A 56 18.59 19.26 19.75
N ARG A 57 17.60 18.86 20.58
CA ARG A 57 16.17 19.06 20.29
C ARG A 57 15.75 20.53 20.20
N ASP A 58 16.43 21.42 20.90
CA ASP A 58 16.23 22.86 20.84
C ASP A 58 16.86 23.50 19.57
N GLY A 59 17.40 22.67 18.66
CA GLY A 59 18.09 23.11 17.44
C GLY A 59 19.54 23.53 17.66
N LYS A 60 20.03 23.56 18.90
CA LYS A 60 21.39 23.98 19.21
C LYS A 60 22.40 22.94 18.73
N ARG A 61 23.46 23.41 18.08
CA ARG A 61 24.63 22.58 17.74
C ARG A 61 25.62 22.55 18.89
N SER A 62 26.15 21.37 19.21
CA SER A 62 27.15 21.18 20.28
C SER A 62 28.24 20.23 19.81
N THR A 63 29.49 20.65 19.97
CA THR A 63 30.66 19.77 19.78
C THR A 63 31.01 19.12 21.11
N ILE A 64 31.05 17.79 21.16
CA ILE A 64 31.32 17.01 22.35
C ILE A 64 32.56 16.14 22.12
N PRO A 65 33.63 16.28 22.94
CA PRO A 65 34.77 15.38 22.89
C PRO A 65 34.33 13.93 23.11
N LEU A 66 34.83 13.00 22.31
CA LEU A 66 34.46 11.58 22.37
C LEU A 66 34.67 10.98 23.77
N GLY A 67 35.75 11.37 24.46
CA GLY A 67 36.02 10.91 25.83
C GLY A 67 34.97 11.33 26.87
N ARG A 68 34.05 12.25 26.53
CA ARG A 68 32.91 12.61 27.39
C ARG A 68 31.67 11.76 27.15
N LEU A 69 31.64 10.93 26.10
CA LEU A 69 30.55 10.01 25.80
C LEU A 69 30.82 8.63 26.40
N SER A 70 29.76 7.84 26.58
CA SER A 70 29.86 6.42 26.96
C SER A 70 30.65 5.62 25.92
N GLU A 71 31.21 4.47 26.31
CA GLU A 71 31.96 3.61 25.38
C GLU A 71 31.09 3.17 24.19
N ASP A 72 29.82 2.84 24.43
CA ASP A 72 28.86 2.48 23.38
C ASP A 72 28.63 3.63 22.38
N ASP A 73 28.49 4.86 22.87
CA ASP A 73 28.31 6.02 22.01
C ASP A 73 29.60 6.40 21.27
N GLN A 74 30.77 6.20 21.88
CA GLN A 74 32.05 6.36 21.19
C GLN A 74 32.18 5.36 20.04
N ALA A 75 31.83 4.09 20.27
CA ALA A 75 31.82 3.05 19.23
C ALA A 75 30.86 3.42 18.10
N TYR A 76 29.66 3.91 18.44
CA TYR A 76 28.71 4.41 17.45
C TYR A 76 29.26 5.56 16.61
N VAL A 77 29.80 6.63 17.24
CA VAL A 77 30.35 7.77 16.49
C VAL A 77 31.51 7.33 15.60
N LYS A 78 32.37 6.42 16.07
CA LYS A 78 33.47 5.86 15.28
C LYS A 78 32.97 5.07 14.06
N GLY A 79 31.90 4.28 14.20
CA GLY A 79 31.27 3.55 13.10
C GLY A 79 30.39 4.39 12.17
N TRP A 80 30.03 5.61 12.56
CA TRP A 80 29.11 6.45 11.78
C TRP A 80 29.76 7.05 10.53
N SER A 81 29.06 7.00 9.40
CA SER A 81 29.44 7.68 8.15
C SER A 81 28.48 8.81 7.82
N LYS A 82 29.02 9.99 7.51
CA LYS A 82 28.25 11.16 7.10
C LYS A 82 27.49 10.90 5.80
N ASP A 83 28.15 10.24 4.85
CA ASP A 83 27.58 9.95 3.54
C ASP A 83 26.43 8.95 3.68
N GLU A 84 26.56 7.93 4.53
CA GLU A 84 25.46 7.02 4.85
C GLU A 84 24.30 7.74 5.53
N ALA A 85 24.58 8.63 6.48
CA ALA A 85 23.54 9.38 7.18
C ALA A 85 22.75 10.27 6.22
N VAL A 86 23.44 11.00 5.34
CA VAL A 86 22.83 11.84 4.29
C VAL A 86 22.06 10.98 3.31
N PHE A 87 22.62 9.84 2.87
CA PHE A 87 21.95 8.90 1.98
C PHE A 87 20.65 8.37 2.60
N VAL A 88 20.70 7.89 3.85
CA VAL A 88 19.54 7.39 4.58
C VAL A 88 18.49 8.49 4.77
N GLN A 89 18.90 9.73 5.07
CA GLN A 89 18.01 10.88 5.15
C GLN A 89 17.30 11.14 3.81
N LYS A 90 18.04 11.10 2.70
CA LYS A 90 17.46 11.21 1.35
C LYS A 90 16.51 10.05 1.04
N CYS A 91 16.88 8.80 1.33
CA CYS A 91 16.02 7.64 1.13
C CYS A 91 14.71 7.75 1.91
N ARG A 92 14.75 8.24 3.14
CA ARG A 92 13.53 8.46 3.94
C ARG A 92 12.55 9.43 3.28
N SER A 93 13.06 10.38 2.50
CA SER A 93 12.24 11.34 1.75
C SER A 93 11.70 10.80 0.42
N LEU A 94 12.19 9.65 -0.07
CA LEU A 94 11.74 9.04 -1.34
C LEU A 94 10.33 8.48 -1.24
N ALA A 95 9.37 9.00 -2.00
CA ALA A 95 8.04 8.40 -2.04
C ALA A 95 8.10 6.94 -2.55
N ILE A 96 7.25 6.06 -2.02
CA ILE A 96 7.13 4.66 -2.52
C ILE A 96 6.86 4.69 -4.02
N ARG A 97 5.99 5.62 -4.44
CA ARG A 97 5.72 5.93 -5.84
C ARG A 97 6.97 6.08 -6.69
N GLN A 98 7.98 6.83 -6.25
CA GLN A 98 9.17 7.08 -7.06
C GLN A 98 9.96 5.79 -7.32
N LEU A 99 10.00 4.89 -6.32
CA LEU A 99 10.65 3.58 -6.48
C LEU A 99 9.83 2.67 -7.40
N LEU A 100 8.51 2.60 -7.20
CA LEU A 100 7.64 1.69 -7.95
C LEU A 100 7.45 2.13 -9.39
N GLU A 101 7.25 3.42 -9.66
CA GLU A 101 7.11 3.93 -11.03
C GLU A 101 8.36 3.71 -11.88
N LEU A 102 9.55 3.61 -11.26
CA LEU A 102 10.80 3.24 -11.94
C LEU A 102 10.94 1.74 -12.19
N ARG A 103 10.03 0.93 -11.66
CA ARG A 103 9.97 -0.53 -11.84
C ARG A 103 8.77 -0.93 -12.70
N GLY A 104 8.29 0.00 -13.52
CA GLY A 104 7.16 -0.21 -14.42
C GLY A 104 5.79 -0.27 -13.75
N TYR A 105 5.65 0.10 -12.47
CA TYR A 105 4.33 0.23 -11.86
C TYR A 105 3.61 1.47 -12.40
N GLU A 106 2.33 1.32 -12.67
CA GLU A 106 1.42 2.44 -12.84
C GLU A 106 0.82 2.82 -11.49
N SER A 107 0.83 4.11 -11.16
CA SER A 107 0.24 4.64 -9.94
C SER A 107 -1.14 5.21 -10.20
N PHE A 108 -2.10 4.87 -9.35
CA PHE A 108 -3.45 5.42 -9.33
C PHE A 108 -3.71 6.04 -7.98
N GLU A 109 -4.13 7.31 -7.96
CA GLU A 109 -4.79 7.85 -6.78
C GLU A 109 -6.13 7.14 -6.60
N PHE A 110 -6.37 6.63 -5.40
CA PHE A 110 -7.68 6.07 -5.07
C PHE A 110 -8.50 7.07 -4.27
N ARG A 111 -9.82 6.88 -4.29
CA ARG A 111 -10.75 7.61 -3.44
C ARG A 111 -11.22 6.71 -2.31
N LEU A 112 -11.34 7.29 -1.13
CA LEU A 112 -11.98 6.63 0.01
C LEU A 112 -13.45 7.01 0.04
N GLN A 113 -14.32 6.02 0.10
CA GLN A 113 -15.74 6.20 0.40
C GLN A 113 -16.09 5.21 1.50
N ASN A 114 -16.49 5.71 2.67
CA ASN A 114 -16.72 4.92 3.89
C ASN A 114 -15.54 4.01 4.27
N ASN A 115 -14.30 4.48 4.07
CA ASN A 115 -13.02 3.77 4.26
C ASN A 115 -12.64 2.79 3.15
N SER A 116 -13.58 2.28 2.36
CA SER A 116 -13.24 1.42 1.23
C SER A 116 -12.59 2.19 0.09
N ILE A 117 -11.72 1.47 -0.64
CA ILE A 117 -10.86 2.00 -1.69
C ILE A 117 -11.53 1.87 -3.04
N PHE A 118 -11.63 2.98 -3.79
CA PHE A 118 -12.18 3.00 -5.13
C PHE A 118 -11.18 3.56 -6.15
N ILE A 119 -11.07 2.89 -7.29
CA ILE A 119 -10.38 3.41 -8.49
C ILE A 119 -11.31 3.41 -9.69
N ASP A 120 -10.98 4.21 -10.69
CA ASP A 120 -11.67 4.21 -11.98
C ASP A 120 -10.94 3.31 -12.98
N GLY A 121 -11.73 2.66 -13.83
CA GLY A 121 -11.23 1.90 -14.96
C GLY A 121 -12.28 1.83 -16.06
N LYS A 122 -12.16 0.83 -16.93
CA LYS A 122 -13.18 0.53 -17.94
C LYS A 122 -13.54 -0.94 -17.92
N LEU A 123 -14.82 -1.22 -18.08
CA LEU A 123 -15.38 -2.53 -18.35
C LEU A 123 -16.01 -2.48 -19.74
N ASN A 124 -15.56 -3.35 -20.65
CA ASN A 124 -16.04 -3.37 -22.03
C ASN A 124 -15.93 -2.00 -22.73
N GLY A 125 -14.82 -1.28 -22.50
CA GLY A 125 -14.59 0.06 -23.02
C GLY A 125 -15.43 1.19 -22.39
N LYS A 126 -16.37 0.88 -21.49
CA LYS A 126 -17.19 1.86 -20.76
C LYS A 126 -16.58 2.19 -19.39
N PRO A 127 -16.63 3.45 -18.91
CA PRO A 127 -16.16 3.79 -17.57
C PRO A 127 -16.84 2.94 -16.50
N ALA A 128 -16.07 2.47 -15.53
CA ALA A 128 -16.55 1.66 -14.41
C ALA A 128 -15.79 2.05 -13.12
N ARG A 129 -16.49 2.01 -11.98
CA ARG A 129 -15.93 2.22 -10.65
C ARG A 129 -15.63 0.89 -9.98
N PHE A 130 -14.36 0.69 -9.62
CA PHE A 130 -13.87 -0.55 -9.01
C PHE A 130 -13.66 -0.36 -7.52
N LEU A 131 -14.31 -1.19 -6.70
CA LEU A 131 -13.97 -1.39 -5.30
C LEU A 131 -12.73 -2.31 -5.23
N ILE A 132 -11.68 -1.91 -4.52
CA ILE A 132 -10.50 -2.75 -4.28
C ILE A 132 -10.75 -3.59 -3.03
N ASP A 133 -10.85 -4.90 -3.20
CA ASP A 133 -11.29 -5.81 -2.15
C ASP A 133 -10.32 -7.00 -2.01
N THR A 134 -9.42 -6.92 -1.01
CA THR A 134 -8.54 -8.04 -0.65
C THR A 134 -9.28 -9.17 0.07
N GLY A 135 -10.48 -8.91 0.59
CA GLY A 135 -11.38 -9.88 1.22
C GLY A 135 -12.19 -10.68 0.20
N ALA A 136 -12.34 -10.20 -1.03
CA ALA A 136 -12.92 -10.94 -2.15
C ALA A 136 -11.86 -11.81 -2.84
N GLY A 137 -12.06 -13.14 -2.82
CA GLY A 137 -11.11 -14.07 -3.45
C GLY A 137 -11.16 -14.04 -4.98
N THR A 138 -12.30 -13.61 -5.53
CA THR A 138 -12.53 -13.41 -6.96
C THR A 138 -13.36 -12.15 -7.18
N SER A 139 -13.14 -11.48 -8.30
CA SER A 139 -13.89 -10.30 -8.71
C SER A 139 -15.36 -10.62 -9.01
N LEU A 140 -16.19 -9.60 -8.88
CA LEU A 140 -17.63 -9.71 -9.02
C LEU A 140 -18.20 -8.46 -9.70
N LEU A 141 -19.12 -8.64 -10.64
CA LEU A 141 -19.78 -7.54 -11.34
C LEU A 141 -21.13 -7.22 -10.69
N HIS A 142 -21.48 -5.94 -10.66
CA HIS A 142 -22.88 -5.55 -10.46
C HIS A 142 -23.68 -5.85 -11.72
N ALA A 143 -24.63 -6.79 -11.65
CA ALA A 143 -25.37 -7.28 -12.81
C ALA A 143 -26.13 -6.17 -13.59
N PRO A 144 -26.88 -5.26 -12.95
CA PRO A 144 -27.47 -4.11 -13.64
C PRO A 144 -26.46 -3.26 -14.41
N PHE A 145 -25.28 -3.01 -13.82
CA PHE A 145 -24.21 -2.30 -14.51
C PHE A 145 -23.67 -3.09 -15.70
N ALA A 146 -23.36 -4.38 -15.51
CA ALA A 146 -22.86 -5.27 -16.56
C ALA A 146 -23.79 -5.26 -17.79
N THR A 147 -25.11 -5.40 -17.57
CA THR A 147 -26.11 -5.27 -18.64
C THR A 147 -26.11 -3.88 -19.28
N SER A 148 -26.00 -2.81 -18.48
CA SER A 148 -25.99 -1.43 -19.01
C SER A 148 -24.81 -1.12 -19.93
N VAL A 149 -23.68 -1.82 -19.76
CA VAL A 149 -22.48 -1.70 -20.61
C VAL A 149 -22.41 -2.77 -21.71
N GLY A 150 -23.54 -3.45 -21.96
CA GLY A 150 -23.71 -4.38 -23.08
C GLY A 150 -23.16 -5.79 -22.85
N LEU A 151 -22.88 -6.17 -21.60
CA LEU A 151 -22.51 -7.55 -21.27
C LEU A 151 -23.76 -8.42 -21.10
N VAL A 152 -23.63 -9.69 -21.48
CA VAL A 152 -24.68 -10.70 -21.29
C VAL A 152 -24.44 -11.42 -19.99
N VAL A 153 -25.28 -11.13 -18.99
CA VAL A 153 -25.29 -11.88 -17.72
C VAL A 153 -25.97 -13.22 -17.96
N GLY A 154 -25.24 -14.30 -17.70
CA GLY A 154 -25.77 -15.66 -17.81
C GLY A 154 -26.87 -15.98 -16.80
N PRO A 155 -27.41 -17.21 -16.81
CA PRO A 155 -28.34 -17.67 -15.80
C PRO A 155 -27.79 -17.43 -14.39
N MET A 156 -28.66 -17.04 -13.45
CA MET A 156 -28.29 -16.79 -12.05
C MET A 156 -28.34 -18.10 -11.22
N ASP A 157 -27.67 -19.14 -11.72
CA ASP A 157 -27.68 -20.50 -11.17
C ASP A 157 -26.49 -20.80 -10.25
N GLU A 158 -25.45 -19.95 -10.28
CA GLU A 158 -24.31 -20.06 -9.38
C GLU A 158 -24.62 -19.45 -8.02
N LYS A 159 -23.93 -19.94 -6.99
CA LYS A 159 -24.01 -19.40 -5.63
C LYS A 159 -22.69 -18.77 -5.23
N ILE A 160 -22.76 -17.51 -4.80
CA ILE A 160 -21.65 -16.79 -4.21
C ILE A 160 -21.94 -16.49 -2.74
N PHE A 161 -20.88 -16.25 -1.97
CA PHE A 161 -20.96 -16.07 -0.53
C PHE A 161 -20.23 -14.80 -0.12
N GLY A 162 -20.75 -14.14 0.91
CA GLY A 162 -19.99 -13.18 1.68
C GLY A 162 -20.55 -13.08 3.10
N VAL A 163 -20.21 -11.99 3.76
CA VAL A 163 -20.44 -11.81 5.20
C VAL A 163 -21.91 -11.82 5.62
N SER A 164 -22.82 -11.56 4.69
CA SER A 164 -24.27 -11.50 4.93
C SER A 164 -25.03 -12.65 4.25
N GLY A 165 -24.33 -13.73 3.89
CA GLY A 165 -24.93 -14.97 3.37
C GLY A 165 -24.68 -15.23 1.89
N GLU A 166 -25.64 -15.88 1.23
CA GLU A 166 -25.52 -16.29 -0.18
C GLU A 166 -26.33 -15.40 -1.13
N ALA A 167 -25.79 -15.19 -2.33
CA ALA A 167 -26.50 -14.54 -3.43
C ALA A 167 -26.39 -15.40 -4.69
N PRO A 168 -27.42 -15.42 -5.55
CA PRO A 168 -27.31 -16.03 -6.85
C PRO A 168 -26.42 -15.17 -7.76
N ALA A 169 -25.67 -15.80 -8.65
CA ALA A 169 -24.81 -15.12 -9.60
C ALA A 169 -24.81 -15.83 -10.95
N GLY A 170 -24.45 -15.10 -12.00
CA GLY A 170 -24.39 -15.63 -13.36
C GLY A 170 -23.05 -15.37 -14.02
N TRP A 171 -22.51 -16.38 -14.69
CA TRP A 171 -21.28 -16.25 -15.47
C TRP A 171 -21.49 -15.26 -16.60
N THR A 172 -20.64 -14.23 -16.64
CA THR A 172 -20.69 -13.14 -17.60
C THR A 172 -19.37 -13.09 -18.37
N PRO A 173 -19.38 -13.31 -19.69
CA PRO A 173 -18.21 -13.04 -20.54
C PRO A 173 -17.90 -11.55 -20.53
N VAL A 174 -16.64 -11.22 -20.27
CA VAL A 174 -16.12 -9.85 -20.18
C VAL A 174 -15.00 -9.70 -21.22
N PRO A 175 -15.28 -9.08 -22.37
CA PRO A 175 -14.29 -8.95 -23.44
C PRO A 175 -13.07 -8.15 -23.02
N THR A 176 -13.25 -7.06 -22.27
CA THR A 176 -12.15 -6.23 -21.79
C THR A 176 -12.37 -5.69 -20.39
N ILE A 177 -11.32 -5.72 -19.58
CA ILE A 177 -11.19 -4.97 -18.32
C ILE A 177 -9.92 -4.14 -18.45
N GLN A 178 -10.03 -2.83 -18.24
CA GLN A 178 -8.90 -1.92 -18.35
C GLN A 178 -8.75 -1.10 -17.07
N LEU A 179 -7.56 -1.18 -16.46
CA LEU A 179 -7.14 -0.39 -15.31
C LEU A 179 -5.87 0.37 -15.73
N GLY A 180 -6.04 1.60 -16.19
CA GLY A 180 -4.95 2.35 -16.84
C GLY A 180 -4.41 1.61 -18.06
N GLU A 181 -3.12 1.28 -18.03
CA GLU A 181 -2.42 0.52 -19.07
C GLU A 181 -2.58 -1.00 -18.92
N ALA A 182 -3.06 -1.49 -17.77
CA ALA A 182 -3.33 -2.92 -17.58
C ALA A 182 -4.62 -3.28 -18.33
N VAL A 183 -4.52 -4.20 -19.31
CA VAL A 183 -5.65 -4.66 -20.12
C VAL A 183 -5.78 -6.17 -20.04
N PHE A 184 -6.93 -6.63 -19.57
CA PHE A 184 -7.31 -8.04 -19.57
C PHE A 184 -8.38 -8.30 -20.60
N LYS A 185 -8.25 -9.41 -21.31
CA LYS A 185 -9.13 -9.83 -22.39
C LYS A 185 -9.86 -11.12 -22.04
N ASP A 186 -11.05 -11.29 -22.60
CA ASP A 186 -11.75 -12.58 -22.63
C ASP A 186 -11.88 -13.25 -21.25
N ARG A 187 -12.25 -12.47 -20.23
CA ARG A 187 -12.50 -12.97 -18.87
C ARG A 187 -13.92 -13.51 -18.76
N ARG A 188 -14.14 -14.43 -17.81
CA ARG A 188 -15.47 -14.79 -17.33
C ARG A 188 -15.53 -14.43 -15.86
N ILE A 189 -16.46 -13.55 -15.50
CA ILE A 189 -16.64 -13.05 -14.14
C ILE A 189 -18.09 -13.27 -13.75
N LEU A 190 -18.32 -13.63 -12.49
CA LEU A 190 -19.67 -13.73 -11.95
C LEU A 190 -20.29 -12.34 -11.82
N ALA A 191 -21.58 -12.22 -12.13
CA ALA A 191 -22.34 -11.01 -11.90
C ALA A 191 -23.51 -11.30 -10.95
N THR A 192 -23.78 -10.38 -10.03
CA THR A 192 -24.89 -10.49 -9.07
C THR A 192 -25.52 -9.12 -8.82
N ASP A 193 -26.65 -9.10 -8.13
CA ASP A 193 -27.20 -7.85 -7.59
C ASP A 193 -26.53 -7.48 -6.25
N LEU A 194 -25.58 -6.54 -6.31
CA LEU A 194 -24.89 -5.96 -5.15
C LEU A 194 -25.82 -5.12 -4.24
N LEU A 195 -27.06 -4.86 -4.67
CA LEU A 195 -28.06 -4.13 -3.90
C LEU A 195 -29.08 -5.04 -3.21
N LYS A 196 -28.86 -6.36 -3.20
CA LYS A 196 -29.73 -7.33 -2.54
C LYS A 196 -30.10 -6.86 -1.12
N ASP A 197 -31.39 -6.87 -0.83
CA ASP A 197 -32.04 -6.46 0.43
C ASP A 197 -31.83 -4.99 0.85
N LYS A 198 -31.08 -4.18 0.10
CA LYS A 198 -30.84 -2.76 0.44
C LYS A 198 -32.13 -1.95 0.29
N PRO A 199 -32.28 -0.83 1.05
CA PRO A 199 -33.45 0.02 0.95
C PRO A 199 -33.73 0.48 -0.49
N PRO A 200 -35.00 0.56 -0.92
CA PRO A 200 -35.37 1.08 -2.23
C PRO A 200 -34.75 2.46 -2.51
N GLY A 201 -34.24 2.65 -3.73
CA GLY A 201 -33.57 3.89 -4.14
C GLY A 201 -32.08 3.95 -3.79
N THR A 202 -31.52 2.94 -3.10
CA THR A 202 -30.07 2.83 -2.89
C THR A 202 -29.37 2.71 -4.25
N LYS A 203 -28.31 3.49 -4.44
CA LYS A 203 -27.44 3.40 -5.62
C LYS A 203 -26.22 2.54 -5.30
N ALA A 204 -25.79 1.73 -6.26
CA ALA A 204 -24.54 1.00 -6.15
C ALA A 204 -23.36 1.98 -6.00
N ARG A 205 -22.47 1.67 -5.06
CA ARG A 205 -21.23 2.44 -4.86
C ARG A 205 -20.17 1.99 -5.84
N GLU A 206 -20.15 0.70 -6.16
CA GLU A 206 -19.26 0.04 -7.10
C GLU A 206 -20.02 -0.57 -8.26
N ASP A 207 -19.35 -0.58 -9.41
CA ASP A 207 -19.80 -1.30 -10.59
C ASP A 207 -19.15 -2.70 -10.64
N VAL A 208 -17.94 -2.80 -10.07
CA VAL A 208 -17.12 -4.01 -10.00
C VAL A 208 -16.43 -4.09 -8.64
N ILE A 209 -16.49 -5.25 -8.00
CA ILE A 209 -15.57 -5.62 -6.93
C ILE A 209 -14.35 -6.25 -7.60
N LEU A 210 -13.17 -5.63 -7.44
CA LEU A 210 -11.91 -6.15 -7.94
C LEU A 210 -11.23 -6.95 -6.82
N GLY A 211 -11.27 -8.27 -6.98
CA GLY A 211 -10.80 -9.20 -5.97
C GLY A 211 -9.28 -9.38 -5.93
N ALA A 212 -8.85 -10.11 -4.92
CA ALA A 212 -7.45 -10.40 -4.63
C ALA A 212 -6.74 -11.18 -5.75
N GLU A 213 -7.45 -11.86 -6.66
CA GLU A 213 -6.86 -12.52 -7.82
C GLU A 213 -6.23 -11.53 -8.79
N PHE A 214 -6.85 -10.36 -9.01
CA PHE A 214 -6.26 -9.31 -9.84
C PHE A 214 -5.15 -8.57 -9.10
N MET A 215 -5.30 -8.35 -7.80
CA MET A 215 -4.26 -7.73 -6.98
C MET A 215 -3.00 -8.58 -6.97
N ASN A 216 -3.14 -9.90 -6.85
CA ASN A 216 -2.03 -10.85 -6.97
C ASN A 216 -1.45 -10.86 -8.40
N LYS A 217 -2.30 -10.93 -9.43
CA LYS A 217 -1.86 -10.96 -10.84
C LYS A 217 -1.05 -9.71 -11.21
N LEU A 218 -1.51 -8.55 -10.79
CA LEU A 218 -0.91 -7.22 -11.04
C LEU A 218 0.14 -6.82 -10.00
N ASP A 219 0.49 -7.72 -9.08
CA ASP A 219 1.52 -7.47 -8.08
C ASP A 219 1.26 -6.21 -7.23
N ALA A 220 0.01 -6.00 -6.83
CA ALA A 220 -0.46 -4.73 -6.33
C ALA A 220 0.29 -4.26 -5.07
N VAL A 221 0.52 -2.95 -5.00
CA VAL A 221 0.91 -2.27 -3.76
C VAL A 221 -0.16 -1.25 -3.41
N ILE A 222 -0.73 -1.33 -2.21
CA ILE A 222 -1.75 -0.40 -1.70
C ILE A 222 -1.12 0.39 -0.58
N SER A 223 -1.06 1.71 -0.69
CA SER A 223 -0.52 2.63 0.33
C SER A 223 -1.61 3.58 0.80
N TYR A 224 -2.07 3.41 2.05
CA TYR A 224 -3.03 4.33 2.67
C TYR A 224 -2.40 5.70 2.92
N GLN A 225 -1.13 5.74 3.32
CA GLN A 225 -0.37 6.97 3.52
C GLN A 225 -0.32 7.83 2.24
N ASP A 226 -0.04 7.19 1.09
CA ASP A 226 0.07 7.88 -0.20
C ASP A 226 -1.29 8.03 -0.92
N ARG A 227 -2.36 7.43 -0.37
CA ARG A 227 -3.69 7.27 -1.01
C ARG A 227 -3.61 6.74 -2.44
N ARG A 228 -2.74 5.75 -2.64
CA ARG A 228 -2.43 5.21 -3.97
C ARG A 228 -2.42 3.70 -3.99
N ILE A 229 -2.85 3.17 -5.12
CA ILE A 229 -2.60 1.79 -5.52
C ILE A 229 -1.64 1.80 -6.71
N PHE A 230 -0.72 0.85 -6.71
CA PHE A 230 0.27 0.65 -7.75
C PHE A 230 0.05 -0.72 -8.37
N LEU A 231 -0.07 -0.77 -9.70
CA LEU A 231 -0.35 -2.00 -10.45
C LEU A 231 0.72 -2.21 -11.51
N ARG A 232 1.05 -3.47 -11.82
CA ARG A 232 1.99 -3.86 -12.88
C ARG A 232 1.26 -4.13 -14.20
N PRO A 233 1.13 -3.14 -15.11
CA PRO A 233 0.42 -3.32 -16.37
C PRO A 233 1.07 -4.34 -17.30
N ASP A 234 2.38 -4.57 -17.17
CA ASP A 234 3.14 -5.60 -17.89
C ASP A 234 2.67 -7.02 -17.57
N ARG A 235 2.02 -7.22 -16.42
CA ARG A 235 1.46 -8.51 -15.99
C ARG A 235 0.02 -8.74 -16.48
N SER A 236 -0.51 -7.87 -17.35
CA SER A 236 -1.81 -8.01 -18.03
C SER A 236 -1.69 -8.71 -19.40
N ASP A 237 -2.81 -8.90 -20.14
CA ASP A 237 -2.83 -9.71 -21.38
C ASP A 237 -2.33 -8.95 -22.62
N ALA A 238 -2.47 -7.63 -22.63
CA ALA A 238 -2.09 -6.78 -23.76
C ALA A 238 -1.08 -5.72 -23.34
N SER A 239 -0.05 -6.15 -22.64
CA SER A 239 1.11 -5.30 -22.46
C SER A 239 1.90 -5.26 -23.77
N ASP A 240 2.13 -4.07 -24.35
CA ASP A 240 3.26 -3.91 -25.30
C ASP A 240 4.61 -3.98 -24.56
N VAL A 241 4.64 -4.60 -23.37
CA VAL A 241 5.81 -4.77 -22.53
C VAL A 241 6.39 -6.14 -22.84
N THR A 242 7.28 -6.21 -23.82
CA THR A 242 8.31 -7.25 -23.77
C THR A 242 9.22 -6.86 -22.63
N ALA A 243 8.97 -7.40 -21.43
CA ALA A 243 9.92 -7.30 -20.33
C ALA A 243 11.27 -7.77 -20.87
N GLY A 244 12.26 -6.87 -20.91
CA GLY A 244 13.65 -7.30 -20.98
C GLY A 244 13.89 -8.30 -19.85
N LYS A 245 14.75 -9.31 -20.06
CA LYS A 245 15.02 -10.28 -19.00
C LYS A 245 15.56 -9.56 -17.75
N GLY A 246 14.84 -9.66 -16.64
CA GLY A 246 15.25 -9.14 -15.32
C GLY A 246 14.67 -7.76 -14.96
N ASP A 247 14.86 -7.34 -13.70
CA ASP A 247 14.39 -6.04 -13.17
C ASP A 247 14.98 -4.81 -13.90
N GLU A 248 16.14 -4.95 -14.56
CA GLU A 248 16.70 -3.89 -15.42
C GLU A 248 15.83 -3.61 -16.66
N GLY A 249 15.05 -4.59 -17.12
CA GLY A 249 14.11 -4.45 -18.24
C GLY A 249 12.90 -3.56 -17.94
N LEU A 250 12.72 -3.15 -16.68
CA LEU A 250 11.60 -2.33 -16.20
C LEU A 250 12.02 -0.96 -15.66
N ALA A 251 13.27 -0.54 -15.91
CA ALA A 251 13.83 0.74 -15.49
C ALA A 251 13.25 1.95 -16.26
N PHE A 252 11.93 2.01 -16.40
CA PHE A 252 11.19 3.06 -17.08
C PHE A 252 10.02 3.54 -16.23
N ARG A 253 9.53 4.74 -16.55
CA ARG A 253 8.31 5.33 -16.02
C ARG A 253 7.27 5.50 -17.14
N LEU A 254 6.01 5.49 -16.76
CA LEU A 254 4.88 5.84 -17.63
C LEU A 254 4.66 7.36 -17.61
N PHE A 255 4.52 7.98 -18.77
CA PHE A 255 4.19 9.40 -18.93
C PHE A 255 2.96 9.56 -19.80
N LYS A 256 1.94 10.26 -19.32
CA LYS A 256 0.66 10.47 -19.99
C LYS A 256 0.58 11.90 -20.55
N THR A 257 0.23 12.00 -21.82
CA THR A 257 -0.04 13.29 -22.47
C THR A 257 -1.50 13.70 -22.29
N LYS A 258 -1.79 14.99 -22.42
CA LYS A 258 -3.16 15.53 -22.43
C LYS A 258 -4.00 15.00 -23.60
N GLU A 259 -3.34 14.54 -24.66
CA GLU A 259 -3.94 13.92 -25.84
C GLU A 259 -4.27 12.43 -25.63
N GLY A 260 -4.01 11.89 -24.44
CA GLY A 260 -4.32 10.49 -24.09
C GLY A 260 -3.28 9.48 -24.56
N LYS A 261 -2.08 9.93 -24.98
CA LYS A 261 -0.96 9.04 -25.31
C LYS A 261 -0.17 8.70 -24.05
N THR A 262 0.18 7.42 -23.88
CA THR A 262 1.12 6.98 -22.86
C THR A 262 2.49 6.69 -23.49
N LEU A 263 3.53 7.29 -22.94
CA LEU A 263 4.93 7.02 -23.27
C LEU A 263 5.56 6.19 -22.16
N ARG A 264 6.48 5.32 -22.53
CA ARG A 264 7.22 4.46 -21.61
C ARG A 264 8.71 4.74 -21.81
N GLY A 265 9.38 5.24 -20.78
CA GLY A 265 10.80 5.60 -20.91
C GLY A 265 11.45 6.21 -19.68
N LYS A 266 12.67 6.70 -19.86
CA LYS A 266 13.48 7.41 -18.85
C LYS A 266 13.75 8.83 -19.32
N VAL A 267 13.61 9.80 -18.42
CA VAL A 267 14.05 11.19 -18.71
C VAL A 267 15.57 11.22 -18.69
N ILE A 268 16.17 11.68 -19.79
CA ILE A 268 17.64 11.78 -19.95
C ILE A 268 18.13 13.22 -20.00
N ALA A 269 17.26 14.18 -20.31
CA ALA A 269 17.59 15.60 -20.29
C ALA A 269 16.32 16.45 -20.09
N LYS A 270 16.49 17.67 -19.58
CA LYS A 270 15.41 18.64 -19.37
C LYS A 270 15.87 20.08 -19.61
N THR A 271 15.03 20.87 -20.26
CA THR A 271 15.07 22.34 -20.30
C THR A 271 13.90 22.91 -19.46
N PRO A 272 13.77 24.24 -19.27
CA PRO A 272 12.62 24.80 -18.56
C PRO A 272 11.25 24.44 -19.16
N THR A 273 11.19 24.15 -20.47
CA THR A 273 9.92 23.94 -21.20
C THR A 273 9.79 22.57 -21.86
N SER A 274 10.87 21.80 -22.00
CA SER A 274 10.84 20.48 -22.65
C SER A 274 11.62 19.43 -21.87
N ALA A 275 11.23 18.16 -22.01
CA ALA A 275 11.98 17.01 -21.53
C ALA A 275 12.33 16.08 -22.70
N THR A 276 13.51 15.49 -22.64
CA THR A 276 13.94 14.43 -23.56
C THR A 276 13.80 13.09 -22.85
N ILE A 277 12.96 12.23 -23.41
CA ILE A 277 12.65 10.89 -22.89
C ILE A 277 13.27 9.87 -23.83
N GLU A 278 14.13 9.00 -23.30
CA GLU A 278 14.56 7.78 -23.96
C GLU A 278 13.48 6.72 -23.76
N LEU A 279 12.83 6.34 -24.84
CA LEU A 279 11.76 5.35 -24.85
C LEU A 279 12.34 3.94 -24.69
N VAL A 280 11.48 2.99 -24.31
CA VAL A 280 11.86 1.58 -24.14
C VAL A 280 12.47 0.92 -25.39
N ASP A 281 12.19 1.45 -26.59
CA ASP A 281 12.78 1.01 -27.86
C ASP A 281 14.13 1.70 -28.19
N GLY A 282 14.67 2.48 -27.25
CA GLY A 282 15.91 3.25 -27.40
C GLY A 282 15.74 4.58 -28.17
N LYS A 283 14.55 4.88 -28.70
CA LYS A 283 14.33 6.15 -29.41
C LYS A 283 14.27 7.30 -28.40
N LYS A 284 14.88 8.42 -28.76
CA LYS A 284 14.83 9.66 -27.97
C LYS A 284 13.70 10.54 -28.50
N SER A 285 12.81 10.98 -27.61
CA SER A 285 11.70 11.86 -27.94
C SER A 285 11.76 13.11 -27.07
N GLN A 286 11.84 14.28 -27.70
CA GLN A 286 11.76 15.56 -27.02
C GLN A 286 10.32 16.07 -27.07
N MET A 287 9.76 16.41 -25.91
CA MET A 287 8.37 16.87 -25.78
C MET A 287 8.25 18.05 -24.84
N PHE A 288 7.29 18.94 -25.14
CA PHE A 288 6.97 20.06 -24.25
C PHE A 288 6.37 19.55 -22.95
N ILE A 289 6.87 20.05 -21.82
CA ILE A 289 6.42 19.64 -20.48
C ILE A 289 4.92 19.89 -20.30
N ASP A 290 4.40 20.99 -20.85
CA ASP A 290 2.98 21.34 -20.72
C ASP A 290 2.04 20.50 -21.63
N SER A 291 2.60 19.61 -22.47
CA SER A 291 1.82 18.59 -23.19
C SER A 291 1.43 17.40 -22.31
N PHE A 292 2.06 17.23 -21.15
CA PHE A 292 1.79 16.16 -20.20
C PHE A 292 0.61 16.49 -19.27
N VAL A 293 -0.04 15.47 -18.72
CA VAL A 293 -1.03 15.65 -17.65
C VAL A 293 -0.37 16.32 -16.44
N ALA A 294 -1.16 16.99 -15.59
CA ALA A 294 -0.64 17.85 -14.52
C ALA A 294 0.38 17.17 -13.59
N GLU A 295 0.15 15.89 -13.30
CA GLU A 295 1.01 15.07 -12.45
C GLU A 295 2.37 14.79 -13.10
N ASP A 296 2.37 14.40 -14.37
CA ASP A 296 3.60 14.13 -15.14
C ASP A 296 4.36 15.42 -15.46
N ALA A 297 3.65 16.50 -15.77
CA ALA A 297 4.25 17.82 -15.92
C ALA A 297 4.93 18.29 -14.63
N SER A 298 4.31 18.05 -13.47
CA SER A 298 4.91 18.36 -12.15
C SER A 298 6.17 17.55 -11.89
N TYR A 299 6.14 16.24 -12.17
CA TYR A 299 7.31 15.38 -12.08
C TYR A 299 8.45 15.88 -12.98
N LEU A 300 8.16 16.17 -14.25
CA LEU A 300 9.14 16.67 -15.21
C LEU A 300 9.71 18.02 -14.75
N LYS A 301 8.89 18.96 -14.26
CA LYS A 301 9.36 20.26 -13.74
C LYS A 301 10.37 20.08 -12.61
N ALA A 302 10.09 19.15 -11.69
CA ALA A 302 10.92 18.83 -10.53
C ALA A 302 12.14 17.93 -10.85
N TRP A 303 12.18 17.31 -12.02
CA TRP A 303 13.25 16.38 -12.40
C TRP A 303 14.62 17.07 -12.47
N SER A 304 15.67 16.37 -12.05
CA SER A 304 17.07 16.78 -12.18
C SER A 304 17.96 15.57 -12.45
N GLU A 305 19.10 15.79 -13.10
CA GLU A 305 20.10 14.72 -13.35
C GLU A 305 20.60 14.09 -12.04
N ALA A 306 20.90 14.91 -11.02
CA ALA A 306 21.31 14.43 -9.71
C ALA A 306 20.22 13.59 -9.02
N GLY A 307 18.95 14.00 -9.15
CA GLY A 307 17.81 13.22 -8.64
C GLY A 307 17.63 11.90 -9.38
N ALA A 308 17.77 11.90 -10.70
CA ALA A 308 17.69 10.69 -11.52
C ALA A 308 18.83 9.71 -11.20
N PHE A 309 20.05 10.22 -11.03
CA PHE A 309 21.21 9.43 -10.60
C PHE A 309 20.96 8.82 -9.22
N PHE A 310 20.50 9.61 -8.24
CA PHE A 310 20.16 9.10 -6.91
C PHE A 310 19.09 7.99 -6.96
N LEU A 311 18.04 8.20 -7.75
CA LEU A 311 16.97 7.21 -7.91
C LEU A 311 17.47 5.91 -8.55
N GLN A 312 18.37 6.00 -9.54
CA GLN A 312 19.01 4.83 -10.15
C GLN A 312 19.77 4.00 -9.11
N HIS A 313 20.45 4.67 -8.16
CA HIS A 313 21.11 3.98 -7.06
C HIS A 313 20.11 3.34 -6.10
N CYS A 314 18.96 3.97 -5.87
CA CYS A 314 17.90 3.45 -5.00
C CYS A 314 17.02 2.37 -5.67
N GLN A 315 17.22 2.04 -6.94
CA GLN A 315 16.35 1.09 -7.66
C GLN A 315 16.31 -0.31 -7.03
N SER A 316 17.35 -0.72 -6.31
CA SER A 316 17.40 -2.00 -5.59
C SER A 316 16.75 -1.99 -4.20
N LEU A 317 16.38 -0.81 -3.69
CA LEU A 317 15.82 -0.65 -2.34
C LEU A 317 14.41 -1.26 -2.25
N THR A 318 14.23 -2.32 -1.49
CA THR A 318 12.90 -2.93 -1.28
C THR A 318 11.93 -1.95 -0.61
N ILE A 319 10.62 -2.18 -0.77
CA ILE A 319 9.58 -1.46 -0.02
C ILE A 319 9.84 -1.67 1.48
N ASN A 320 10.18 -2.90 1.88
CA ASN A 320 10.54 -3.22 3.25
C ASN A 320 11.67 -2.35 3.81
N GLU A 321 12.78 -2.20 3.08
CA GLU A 321 13.89 -1.35 3.53
C GLU A 321 13.46 0.12 3.64
N LEU A 322 12.76 0.65 2.64
CA LEU A 322 12.28 2.03 2.65
C LEU A 322 11.33 2.29 3.84
N LEU A 323 10.35 1.41 4.06
CA LEU A 323 9.36 1.57 5.11
C LEU A 323 9.94 1.31 6.50
N THR A 324 10.90 0.39 6.64
CA THR A 324 11.66 0.21 7.88
C THR A 324 12.42 1.47 8.26
N LEU A 325 13.05 2.15 7.28
CA LEU A 325 13.70 3.46 7.51
C LEU A 325 12.71 4.54 7.98
N ARG A 326 11.42 4.35 7.73
CA ARG A 326 10.30 5.21 8.13
C ARG A 326 9.58 4.73 9.39
N LYS A 327 10.13 3.73 10.09
CA LYS A 327 9.60 3.18 11.35
C LYS A 327 8.26 2.45 11.20
N TYR A 328 7.91 2.06 9.98
CA TYR A 328 6.89 1.04 9.83
C TYR A 328 7.41 -0.26 10.43
N GLN A 329 6.55 -0.92 11.20
CA GLN A 329 6.72 -2.34 11.44
C GLN A 329 6.23 -3.11 10.21
N SER A 330 6.69 -4.34 10.06
CA SER A 330 6.28 -5.21 8.97
C SER A 330 6.17 -6.65 9.43
N PHE A 331 5.31 -7.39 8.76
CA PHE A 331 5.13 -8.83 8.94
C PHE A 331 4.64 -9.43 7.62
N ASP A 332 4.95 -10.69 7.43
CA ASP A 332 4.50 -11.45 6.26
C ASP A 332 3.03 -11.84 6.46
N PHE A 333 2.28 -11.95 5.37
CA PHE A 333 0.94 -12.52 5.38
C PHE A 333 0.92 -13.91 4.74
N GLU A 334 -0.03 -14.74 5.16
CA GLU A 334 -0.31 -16.01 4.51
C GLU A 334 -1.40 -15.83 3.44
N ARG A 335 -1.29 -16.54 2.31
CA ARG A 335 -2.39 -16.66 1.34
C ARG A 335 -3.06 -18.01 1.47
N ARG A 336 -4.38 -18.02 1.68
CA ARG A 336 -5.22 -19.23 1.58
C ARG A 336 -6.19 -19.01 0.42
N GLY A 337 -5.93 -19.66 -0.71
CA GLY A 337 -6.50 -19.24 -1.98
C GLY A 337 -5.96 -17.85 -2.36
N ASN A 338 -6.85 -16.91 -2.72
CA ASN A 338 -6.47 -15.53 -3.03
C ASN A 338 -6.56 -14.59 -1.81
N HIS A 339 -7.20 -15.01 -0.73
CA HIS A 339 -7.37 -14.18 0.47
C HIS A 339 -6.07 -14.10 1.27
N ILE A 340 -5.89 -12.99 1.97
CA ILE A 340 -4.72 -12.71 2.82
C ILE A 340 -5.10 -12.81 4.30
N PHE A 341 -4.27 -13.54 5.04
CA PHE A 341 -4.45 -13.81 6.47
C PHE A 341 -3.21 -13.41 7.26
N VAL A 342 -3.44 -12.88 8.45
CA VAL A 342 -2.39 -12.36 9.33
C VAL A 342 -2.63 -12.81 10.76
N GLU A 343 -1.56 -13.24 11.42
CA GLU A 343 -1.56 -13.55 12.84
C GLU A 343 -1.54 -12.27 13.70
N GLY A 344 -2.33 -12.28 14.77
CA GLY A 344 -2.44 -11.18 15.73
C GLY A 344 -2.89 -11.68 17.10
N SER A 345 -3.43 -10.77 17.91
CA SER A 345 -4.14 -11.14 19.14
C SER A 345 -5.46 -10.41 19.30
N LEU A 346 -6.41 -11.09 19.95
CA LEU A 346 -7.69 -10.57 20.41
C LEU A 346 -7.82 -10.83 21.90
N ASN A 347 -7.86 -9.76 22.71
CA ASN A 347 -7.83 -9.83 24.18
C ASN A 347 -6.75 -10.80 24.69
N ASP A 348 -5.52 -10.60 24.22
CA ASP A 348 -4.31 -11.38 24.56
C ASP A 348 -4.31 -12.85 24.10
N ASN A 349 -5.33 -13.31 23.37
CA ASN A 349 -5.34 -14.62 22.72
C ASN A 349 -4.76 -14.52 21.31
N LYS A 350 -3.86 -15.45 20.93
CA LYS A 350 -3.36 -15.54 19.54
C LYS A 350 -4.48 -15.96 18.59
N VAL A 351 -4.64 -15.22 17.50
CA VAL A 351 -5.73 -15.40 16.53
C VAL A 351 -5.27 -15.04 15.12
N THR A 352 -5.94 -15.59 14.11
CA THR A 352 -5.78 -15.18 12.71
C THR A 352 -6.89 -14.20 12.31
N TYR A 353 -6.54 -13.16 11.57
CA TYR A 353 -7.47 -12.22 10.92
C TYR A 353 -7.41 -12.39 9.40
N MET A 354 -8.55 -12.25 8.72
CA MET A 354 -8.57 -11.99 7.28
C MET A 354 -8.43 -10.49 7.05
N ILE A 355 -7.59 -10.07 6.11
CA ILE A 355 -7.43 -8.65 5.76
C ILE A 355 -8.38 -8.31 4.62
N ASP A 356 -9.25 -7.32 4.85
CA ASP A 356 -10.34 -6.98 3.94
C ASP A 356 -10.40 -5.47 3.70
N THR A 357 -9.84 -5.01 2.58
CA THR A 357 -9.95 -3.60 2.17
C THR A 357 -11.31 -3.22 1.58
N GLY A 358 -12.16 -4.21 1.27
CA GLY A 358 -13.53 -4.02 0.79
C GLY A 358 -14.53 -3.73 1.91
N ALA A 359 -14.23 -4.22 3.12
CA ALA A 359 -15.00 -3.94 4.32
C ALA A 359 -14.75 -2.52 4.86
N ASP A 360 -15.80 -1.67 4.83
CA ASP A 360 -15.79 -0.31 5.39
C ASP A 360 -15.34 -0.28 6.87
N SER A 361 -15.59 -1.35 7.63
CA SER A 361 -15.25 -1.48 9.05
C SER A 361 -14.84 -2.91 9.39
N SER A 362 -13.99 -3.04 10.41
CA SER A 362 -13.61 -4.33 10.96
C SER A 362 -14.82 -5.04 11.58
N LEU A 363 -14.82 -6.37 11.52
CA LEU A 363 -15.96 -7.18 11.90
C LEU A 363 -15.49 -8.49 12.54
N LEU A 364 -16.11 -8.90 13.65
CA LEU A 364 -15.82 -10.19 14.27
C LEU A 364 -16.88 -11.24 13.95
N HIS A 365 -16.45 -12.48 13.81
CA HIS A 365 -17.36 -13.61 13.89
C HIS A 365 -17.87 -13.74 15.34
N ILE A 366 -19.19 -13.86 15.53
CA ILE A 366 -19.83 -13.77 16.84
C ILE A 366 -19.36 -14.87 17.81
N THR A 367 -19.18 -16.11 17.36
CA THR A 367 -18.70 -17.21 18.22
C THR A 367 -17.26 -16.94 18.64
N ALA A 368 -16.41 -16.48 17.72
CA ALA A 368 -15.03 -16.12 18.00
C ALA A 368 -14.93 -14.94 18.98
N ALA A 369 -15.74 -13.90 18.79
CA ALA A 369 -15.80 -12.74 19.68
C ALA A 369 -16.10 -13.16 21.13
N LYS A 370 -17.13 -13.98 21.34
CA LYS A 370 -17.49 -14.51 22.66
C LYS A 370 -16.39 -15.41 23.23
N LYS A 371 -15.83 -16.30 22.42
CA LYS A 371 -14.76 -17.22 22.81
C LYS A 371 -13.53 -16.48 23.34
N TYR A 372 -13.17 -15.37 22.73
CA TYR A 372 -12.01 -14.56 23.11
C TYR A 372 -12.36 -13.36 24.01
N GLY A 373 -13.46 -13.45 24.75
CA GLY A 373 -13.78 -12.52 25.83
C GLY A 373 -14.27 -11.14 25.40
N CYS A 374 -14.72 -10.97 24.16
CA CYS A 374 -15.41 -9.74 23.75
C CYS A 374 -16.87 -9.77 24.22
N GLU A 375 -17.34 -8.65 24.74
CA GLU A 375 -18.75 -8.48 25.12
C GLU A 375 -19.59 -8.15 23.89
N VAL A 376 -20.40 -9.11 23.42
CA VAL A 376 -21.32 -8.89 22.30
C VAL A 376 -22.69 -8.46 22.84
N GLY A 377 -23.10 -7.25 22.48
CA GLY A 377 -24.41 -6.70 22.84
C GLY A 377 -25.58 -7.30 22.05
N PRO A 378 -26.78 -6.71 22.18
CA PRO A 378 -27.96 -7.15 21.44
C PRO A 378 -27.75 -7.13 19.92
N MET A 379 -28.29 -8.13 19.23
CA MET A 379 -28.19 -8.29 17.76
C MET A 379 -29.17 -7.36 17.01
N ASN A 380 -29.13 -6.07 17.33
CA ASN A 380 -30.07 -5.05 16.82
C ASN A 380 -29.42 -4.05 15.85
N GLN A 381 -28.15 -4.27 15.48
CA GLN A 381 -27.48 -3.58 14.39
C GLN A 381 -27.60 -4.42 13.10
N GLU A 382 -27.20 -3.84 11.98
CA GLU A 382 -27.18 -4.52 10.69
C GLU A 382 -25.81 -4.40 10.03
N VAL A 383 -25.37 -5.50 9.41
CA VAL A 383 -24.23 -5.52 8.49
C VAL A 383 -24.70 -5.92 7.10
N TRP A 384 -24.05 -5.34 6.11
CA TRP A 384 -24.42 -5.47 4.71
C TRP A 384 -23.24 -5.98 3.91
N GLY A 385 -23.50 -6.93 3.02
CA GLY A 385 -22.49 -7.47 2.12
C GLY A 385 -23.13 -8.37 1.07
N ILE A 386 -22.31 -9.23 0.46
CA ILE A 386 -22.84 -10.27 -0.41
C ILE A 386 -23.76 -11.17 0.42
N GLY A 387 -24.96 -11.42 -0.10
CA GLY A 387 -26.02 -12.14 0.59
C GLY A 387 -27.14 -11.26 1.14
N GLY A 388 -26.93 -9.94 1.24
CA GLY A 388 -27.94 -8.97 1.64
C GLY A 388 -27.63 -8.36 3.00
N LYS A 389 -28.56 -8.50 3.95
CA LYS A 389 -28.42 -7.96 5.31
C LYS A 389 -28.37 -9.04 6.37
N GLN A 390 -27.66 -8.75 7.45
CA GLN A 390 -27.56 -9.65 8.59
C GLN A 390 -27.56 -8.89 9.91
N ALA A 391 -28.19 -9.49 10.92
CA ALA A 391 -28.20 -8.93 12.27
C ALA A 391 -26.78 -8.94 12.86
N ALA A 392 -26.43 -7.88 13.56
CA ALA A 392 -25.14 -7.73 14.22
C ALA A 392 -25.31 -7.13 15.61
N GLY A 393 -24.38 -7.45 16.50
CA GLY A 393 -24.27 -6.85 17.82
C GLY A 393 -23.04 -5.96 17.89
N VAL A 394 -23.15 -4.83 18.58
CA VAL A 394 -21.95 -4.05 18.95
C VAL A 394 -21.12 -4.91 19.89
N THR A 395 -19.83 -5.04 19.60
CA THR A 395 -18.89 -5.79 20.43
C THR A 395 -17.76 -4.89 20.93
N ASN A 396 -17.46 -4.99 22.23
CA ASN A 396 -16.35 -4.29 22.85
C ASN A 396 -15.10 -5.18 22.81
N ILE A 397 -14.03 -4.67 22.23
CA ILE A 397 -12.72 -5.29 22.22
C ILE A 397 -11.81 -4.55 23.19
N GLY A 398 -11.29 -5.25 24.19
CA GLY A 398 -10.34 -4.69 25.13
C GLY A 398 -9.01 -4.36 24.45
N LYS A 399 -8.47 -5.31 23.67
CA LYS A 399 -7.18 -5.17 22.99
C LYS A 399 -7.08 -6.01 21.72
N ILE A 400 -6.57 -5.40 20.66
CA ILE A 400 -6.13 -6.06 19.43
C ILE A 400 -4.64 -5.79 19.27
N THR A 401 -3.87 -6.80 18.87
CA THR A 401 -2.50 -6.58 18.40
C THR A 401 -2.29 -7.15 17.01
N MET A 402 -1.60 -6.40 16.16
CA MET A 402 -1.13 -6.87 14.86
C MET A 402 0.32 -6.42 14.69
N GLY A 403 1.24 -7.39 14.68
CA GLY A 403 2.65 -7.12 14.94
C GLY A 403 2.84 -6.38 16.28
N THR A 404 3.50 -5.23 16.25
CA THR A 404 3.70 -4.33 17.40
C THR A 404 2.61 -3.28 17.57
N ALA A 405 1.60 -3.21 16.69
CA ALA A 405 0.52 -2.23 16.83
C ALA A 405 -0.44 -2.73 17.91
N VAL A 406 -0.87 -1.83 18.79
CA VAL A 406 -1.77 -2.15 19.90
C VAL A 406 -2.98 -1.22 19.85
N LEU A 407 -4.14 -1.76 19.49
CA LEU A 407 -5.41 -1.03 19.50
C LEU A 407 -6.20 -1.44 20.75
N THR A 408 -6.45 -0.51 21.66
CA THR A 408 -7.24 -0.78 22.87
C THR A 408 -8.62 -0.15 22.79
N ASN A 409 -9.56 -0.69 23.57
CA ASN A 409 -10.91 -0.15 23.79
C ASN A 409 -11.66 0.13 22.48
N ARG A 410 -11.69 -0.85 21.58
CA ARG A 410 -12.34 -0.73 20.27
C ARG A 410 -13.77 -1.23 20.31
N LYS A 411 -14.61 -0.59 19.51
CA LYS A 411 -15.97 -1.05 19.24
C LYS A 411 -16.07 -1.41 17.77
N VAL A 412 -16.45 -2.65 17.51
CA VAL A 412 -16.74 -3.13 16.15
C VAL A 412 -18.10 -3.83 16.17
N LEU A 413 -18.55 -4.33 15.03
CA LEU A 413 -19.71 -5.20 14.97
C LEU A 413 -19.28 -6.67 15.04
N ALA A 414 -20.14 -7.51 15.59
CA ALA A 414 -20.02 -8.96 15.54
C ALA A 414 -21.27 -9.58 14.92
N THR A 415 -21.08 -10.53 14.01
CA THR A 415 -22.17 -11.21 13.31
C THR A 415 -21.83 -12.68 13.08
N ASP A 416 -22.81 -13.50 12.70
CA ASP A 416 -22.56 -14.87 12.30
C ASP A 416 -21.98 -14.91 10.88
N MET A 417 -20.73 -15.32 10.73
CA MET A 417 -20.03 -15.29 9.44
C MET A 417 -19.98 -16.68 8.79
N VAL A 418 -20.60 -17.68 9.41
CA VAL A 418 -20.60 -19.05 8.92
C VAL A 418 -21.53 -19.15 7.72
N ARG A 419 -21.09 -19.88 6.69
CA ARG A 419 -21.93 -20.14 5.53
C ARG A 419 -23.10 -21.02 5.95
N ARG A 420 -24.29 -20.69 5.44
CA ARG A 420 -25.51 -21.41 5.81
C ARG A 420 -25.38 -22.91 5.53
N GLY A 421 -25.52 -23.72 6.58
CA GLY A 421 -25.44 -25.18 6.49
C GLY A 421 -24.03 -25.76 6.64
N GLU A 422 -23.01 -24.92 6.79
CA GLU A 422 -21.66 -25.34 7.15
C GLU A 422 -21.48 -25.37 8.68
N PRO A 423 -20.62 -26.24 9.21
CA PRO A 423 -20.26 -26.20 10.62
C PRO A 423 -19.48 -24.92 10.95
N ASP A 424 -19.65 -24.42 12.17
CA ASP A 424 -18.83 -23.32 12.69
C ASP A 424 -17.42 -23.82 13.01
N ASN A 425 -16.56 -23.82 11.99
CA ASN A 425 -15.17 -24.24 12.05
C ASN A 425 -14.20 -23.17 11.50
N MET A 426 -14.60 -21.90 11.56
CA MET A 426 -13.80 -20.79 11.06
C MET A 426 -12.43 -20.76 11.76
N ASP A 427 -11.37 -20.75 10.96
CA ASP A 427 -9.97 -20.73 11.40
C ASP A 427 -9.42 -19.29 11.58
N TYR A 428 -10.29 -18.28 11.44
CA TYR A 428 -10.00 -16.87 11.69
C TYR A 428 -11.15 -16.22 12.46
N VAL A 429 -10.84 -15.13 13.18
CA VAL A 429 -11.80 -14.53 14.13
C VAL A 429 -12.68 -13.44 13.53
N GLY A 430 -12.34 -12.96 12.35
CA GLY A 430 -13.05 -11.90 11.67
C GLY A 430 -12.20 -11.16 10.63
N LEU A 431 -12.76 -10.05 10.15
CA LEU A 431 -12.19 -9.17 9.17
C LEU A 431 -11.45 -8.03 9.86
N PHE A 432 -10.19 -7.82 9.49
CA PHE A 432 -9.46 -6.59 9.77
C PHE A 432 -9.66 -5.65 8.58
N GLY A 433 -10.60 -4.71 8.76
CA GLY A 433 -11.19 -3.90 7.72
C GLY A 433 -10.39 -2.65 7.35
N ALA A 434 -10.93 -1.88 6.41
CA ALA A 434 -10.32 -0.65 5.93
C ALA A 434 -10.22 0.46 6.99
N ASP A 435 -11.04 0.42 8.05
CA ASP A 435 -11.00 1.35 9.16
C ASP A 435 -9.66 1.30 9.92
N PHE A 436 -9.25 0.11 10.36
CA PHE A 436 -7.99 -0.08 11.07
C PHE A 436 -6.79 0.02 10.13
N MET A 437 -6.90 -0.45 8.88
CA MET A 437 -5.83 -0.28 7.89
C MET A 437 -5.56 1.21 7.62
N ARG A 438 -6.60 2.04 7.55
CA ARG A 438 -6.45 3.48 7.41
C ARG A 438 -5.89 4.13 8.67
N GLU A 439 -6.35 3.74 9.85
CA GLU A 439 -5.83 4.27 11.13
C GLU A 439 -4.33 4.03 11.29
N LEU A 440 -3.84 2.89 10.79
CA LEU A 440 -2.44 2.48 10.90
C LEU A 440 -1.60 2.81 9.66
N ASP A 441 -2.10 3.69 8.77
CA ASP A 441 -1.45 4.12 7.53
C ASP A 441 -0.88 2.94 6.72
N ALA A 442 -1.65 1.86 6.62
CA ALA A 442 -1.15 0.57 6.16
C ALA A 442 -0.56 0.63 4.73
N VAL A 443 0.48 -0.19 4.51
CA VAL A 443 0.94 -0.53 3.17
C VAL A 443 0.83 -2.04 2.97
N ILE A 444 0.09 -2.47 1.96
CA ILE A 444 -0.03 -3.88 1.56
C ILE A 444 0.77 -4.06 0.28
N THR A 445 1.66 -5.04 0.22
CA THR A 445 2.39 -5.38 -1.02
C THR A 445 2.28 -6.86 -1.31
N TYR A 446 1.71 -7.18 -2.48
CA TYR A 446 1.70 -8.53 -3.01
C TYR A 446 3.10 -8.96 -3.48
N THR A 447 3.96 -8.00 -3.83
CA THR A 447 5.35 -8.20 -4.30
C THR A 447 6.22 -8.84 -3.24
N GLU A 448 6.14 -8.31 -2.02
CA GLU A 448 6.95 -8.79 -0.90
C GLU A 448 6.13 -9.69 0.03
N SER A 449 4.85 -9.94 -0.29
CA SER A 449 3.89 -10.67 0.55
C SER A 449 3.84 -10.17 2.00
N ARG A 450 3.79 -8.83 2.14
CA ARG A 450 3.94 -8.12 3.41
C ARG A 450 2.85 -7.08 3.64
N ILE A 451 2.55 -6.88 4.92
CA ILE A 451 1.83 -5.70 5.40
C ILE A 451 2.75 -4.89 6.29
N PHE A 452 2.66 -3.58 6.13
CA PHE A 452 3.36 -2.59 6.93
C PHE A 452 2.33 -1.75 7.66
N LEU A 453 2.54 -1.54 8.95
CA LEU A 453 1.71 -0.70 9.79
C LEU A 453 2.59 0.33 10.50
N ILE A 454 2.02 1.50 10.78
CA ILE A 454 2.64 2.47 11.68
C ILE A 454 1.58 2.99 12.64
N GLN A 455 1.91 2.95 13.92
CA GLN A 455 1.08 3.53 14.98
C GLN A 455 1.80 4.80 15.44
N ARG A 456 1.17 5.96 15.19
CA ARG A 456 1.75 7.27 15.49
C ARG A 456 1.51 7.71 16.92
#